data_AF-A0A7T1MHW1-F1
#
_entry.id   AF-A0A7T1MHW1-F1
#
_cell.length_a   1.000
_cell.length_b   1.000
_cell.length_c   1.000
_cell.angle_alpha   90.00
_cell.angle_beta   90.00
_cell.angle_gamma   90.00
#
_symmetry.space_group_name_H-M   'P 1'
#
loop_
_entity.id
_entity.type
_entity.pdbx_description
1 polymer ?
#
loop_
_entity_poly.entity_id
_entity_poly.type
_entity_poly.pdbx_seq_one_letter_code
_entity_poly.pdbx_strand_id
1 'polypeptide(L)'
;MDRPGRSDQPVSGPSGRPRRIAAGRRRGGETGAENRRFGNLSLLLPPRRAPATPLAACLDGLQQEWKQEGRIAALWQAWPTIAGPQLAPHCRPLQLQGDLLTVGAAPGPWLQALQYNRHQLLGSLRGAGFSLRDLRFRQVHATPLPPPGSSQEEEAWALHPSRVDVHGLADCPACGRPAPAGEMARWGHCSFCRRQVLAEALRGPSPTPGGLDA
;
A
#
# COMPACT_ATOMS: atom_id res chain seq x y z
N MET A 1 16.04 -71.53 -29.53
CA MET A 1 15.35 -70.33 -29.01
C MET A 1 16.45 -69.39 -28.55
N ASP A 2 17.02 -68.66 -29.50
CA ASP A 2 18.20 -67.83 -29.31
C ASP A 2 17.81 -66.36 -29.44
N ARG A 3 18.08 -65.58 -28.41
CA ARG A 3 17.92 -64.12 -28.39
C ARG A 3 19.32 -63.49 -28.34
N PRO A 4 19.74 -62.73 -29.37
CA PRO A 4 20.91 -61.88 -29.28
C PRO A 4 20.51 -60.42 -28.98
N GLY A 5 21.45 -59.65 -28.43
CA GLY A 5 21.48 -58.19 -28.57
C GLY A 5 21.03 -57.38 -27.36
N ARG A 6 21.89 -57.29 -26.34
CA ARG A 6 21.80 -56.27 -25.28
C ARG A 6 22.60 -55.05 -25.75
N SER A 7 21.92 -54.02 -26.25
CA SER A 7 22.55 -52.74 -26.60
C SER A 7 22.81 -51.90 -25.35
N ASP A 8 24.05 -51.43 -25.23
CA ASP A 8 24.54 -50.44 -24.29
C ASP A 8 23.69 -49.16 -24.29
N GLN A 9 23.27 -48.72 -23.09
CA GLN A 9 22.74 -47.38 -22.85
C GLN A 9 23.85 -46.47 -22.32
N PRO A 10 24.07 -45.27 -22.89
CA PRO A 10 24.98 -44.30 -22.30
C PRO A 10 24.35 -43.60 -21.08
N VAL A 11 25.06 -43.69 -19.96
CA VAL A 11 24.80 -42.95 -18.72
C VAL A 11 25.02 -41.46 -18.97
N SER A 12 23.94 -40.67 -18.93
CA SER A 12 23.99 -39.21 -18.98
C SER A 12 23.92 -38.65 -17.56
N GLY A 13 24.95 -37.86 -17.20
CA GLY A 13 25.19 -37.32 -15.87
C GLY A 13 24.23 -36.21 -15.41
N PRO A 14 24.36 -35.76 -14.15
CA PRO A 14 23.43 -34.83 -13.52
C PRO A 14 23.68 -33.39 -14.02
N SER A 15 22.73 -32.86 -14.79
CA SER A 15 22.67 -31.45 -15.15
C SER A 15 22.32 -30.61 -13.92
N GLY A 16 23.34 -29.94 -13.36
CA GLY A 16 23.23 -28.99 -12.26
C GLY A 16 22.32 -27.81 -12.63
N ARG A 17 21.31 -27.56 -11.79
CA ARG A 17 20.43 -26.39 -11.90
C ARG A 17 21.23 -25.13 -11.49
N PRO A 18 21.30 -24.08 -12.32
CA PRO A 18 21.81 -22.82 -11.83
C PRO A 18 20.84 -22.24 -10.80
N ARG A 19 21.34 -22.01 -9.58
CA ARG A 19 20.67 -21.23 -8.56
C ARG A 19 20.39 -19.84 -9.12
N ARG A 20 19.13 -19.51 -9.37
CA ARG A 20 18.70 -18.13 -9.62
C ARG A 20 18.96 -17.33 -8.35
N ILE A 21 20.01 -16.53 -8.39
CA ILE A 21 20.31 -15.51 -7.38
C ILE A 21 19.17 -14.49 -7.46
N ALA A 22 18.41 -14.37 -6.37
CA ALA A 22 17.43 -13.32 -6.19
C ALA A 22 18.15 -11.97 -6.32
N ALA A 23 17.79 -11.21 -7.35
CA ALA A 23 18.24 -9.84 -7.53
C ALA A 23 17.65 -8.99 -6.41
N GLY A 24 18.40 -8.86 -5.31
CA GLY A 24 18.16 -7.84 -4.29
C GLY A 24 18.16 -6.48 -4.96
N ARG A 25 17.02 -5.80 -4.92
CA ARG A 25 16.82 -4.43 -5.40
C ARG A 25 17.69 -3.49 -4.56
N ARG A 26 18.96 -3.32 -4.96
CA ARG A 26 19.80 -2.22 -4.48
C ARG A 26 19.18 -0.93 -5.00
N ARG A 27 18.68 -0.08 -4.11
CA ARG A 27 18.51 1.36 -4.40
C ARG A 27 19.91 1.97 -4.43
N GLY A 28 20.63 1.75 -5.52
CA GLY A 28 21.79 2.55 -5.89
C GLY A 28 21.29 3.63 -6.83
N GLY A 29 21.33 4.88 -6.41
CA GLY A 29 21.20 6.00 -7.32
C GLY A 29 22.44 6.02 -8.21
N GLU A 30 22.36 5.41 -9.38
CA GLU A 30 23.37 5.54 -10.43
C GLU A 30 23.28 6.97 -10.97
N THR A 31 24.11 7.87 -10.42
CA THR A 31 24.36 9.19 -11.00
C THR A 31 25.32 9.02 -12.16
N GLY A 32 24.85 8.45 -13.26
CA GLY A 32 25.58 8.42 -14.52
C GLY A 32 25.65 9.83 -15.12
N ALA A 33 26.70 10.59 -14.79
CA ALA A 33 26.95 11.89 -15.41
C ALA A 33 27.32 11.68 -16.89
N GLU A 34 26.57 12.31 -17.79
CA GLU A 34 26.82 12.26 -19.23
C GLU A 34 27.94 13.27 -19.56
N ASN A 35 29.09 12.78 -20.04
CA ASN A 35 30.20 13.66 -20.45
C ASN A 35 29.94 14.17 -21.87
N ARG A 36 29.57 15.45 -22.01
CA ARG A 36 29.45 16.11 -23.32
C ARG A 36 30.68 16.96 -23.61
N ARG A 37 31.32 16.70 -24.73
CA ARG A 37 32.42 17.53 -25.25
C ARG A 37 31.87 18.71 -26.03
N PHE A 38 32.25 19.92 -25.62
CA PHE A 38 32.05 21.18 -26.33
C PHE A 38 33.42 21.74 -26.71
N GLY A 39 33.83 21.54 -27.96
CA GLY A 39 35.19 21.88 -28.40
C GLY A 39 36.25 21.11 -27.62
N ASN A 40 37.13 21.83 -26.91
CA ASN A 40 38.16 21.25 -26.03
C ASN A 40 37.71 21.04 -24.57
N LEU A 41 36.46 21.38 -24.22
CA LEU A 41 35.93 21.26 -22.86
C LEU A 41 35.01 20.04 -22.74
N SER A 42 35.22 19.22 -21.71
CA SER A 42 34.35 18.10 -21.34
C SER A 42 33.50 18.50 -20.15
N LEU A 43 32.17 18.60 -20.35
CA LEU A 43 31.20 18.96 -19.32
C LEU A 43 30.49 17.71 -18.83
N LEU A 44 30.49 17.48 -17.52
CA LEU A 44 29.67 16.47 -16.86
C LEU A 44 28.27 17.04 -16.63
N LEU A 45 27.31 16.61 -17.45
CA LEU A 45 25.91 17.00 -17.29
C LEU A 45 25.12 15.88 -16.60
N PRO A 46 24.10 16.22 -15.78
CA PRO A 46 23.16 15.22 -15.29
C PRO A 46 22.47 14.52 -16.47
N PRO A 47 22.19 13.21 -16.36
CA PRO A 47 21.58 12.45 -17.44
C PRO A 47 20.24 13.07 -17.82
N ARG A 48 19.96 13.12 -19.13
CA ARG A 48 18.68 13.64 -19.64
C ARG A 48 17.53 12.88 -18.96
N ARG A 49 16.58 13.61 -18.36
CA ARG A 49 15.35 13.00 -17.84
C ARG A 49 14.69 12.22 -18.98
N ALA A 50 14.33 10.97 -18.71
CA ALA A 50 13.54 10.17 -19.64
C ALA A 50 12.26 10.94 -20.02
N PRO A 51 11.74 10.74 -21.26
CA PRO A 51 10.49 11.37 -21.68
C PRO A 51 9.37 10.99 -20.71
N ALA A 52 8.46 11.94 -20.45
CA ALA A 52 7.34 11.71 -19.57
C ALA A 52 6.47 10.57 -20.13
N THR A 53 6.29 9.52 -19.34
CA THR A 53 5.35 8.44 -19.66
C THR A 53 3.92 8.91 -19.39
N PRO A 54 2.95 8.56 -20.25
CA PRO A 54 1.55 8.85 -19.98
C PRO A 54 1.12 8.23 -18.65
N LEU A 55 0.33 8.97 -17.86
CA LEU A 55 -0.16 8.49 -16.56
C LEU A 55 -0.88 7.15 -16.69
N ALA A 56 -1.66 6.96 -17.76
CA ALA A 56 -2.37 5.72 -18.04
C ALA A 56 -1.42 4.51 -18.10
N ALA A 57 -0.33 4.61 -18.87
CA ALA A 57 0.65 3.52 -18.99
C ALA A 57 1.33 3.19 -17.66
N CYS A 58 1.60 4.19 -16.81
CA CYS A 58 2.13 3.97 -15.47
C CYS A 58 1.13 3.24 -14.56
N LEU A 59 -0.14 3.63 -14.62
CA LEU A 59 -1.22 2.99 -13.84
C LEU A 59 -1.46 1.55 -14.30
N ASP A 60 -1.44 1.29 -15.60
CA ASP A 60 -1.59 -0.05 -16.16
C ASP A 60 -0.45 -0.97 -15.71
N GLY A 61 0.80 -0.49 -15.75
CA GLY A 61 1.95 -1.23 -15.25
C GLY A 61 1.78 -1.60 -13.78
N LEU A 62 1.40 -0.63 -12.93
CA LEU A 62 1.14 -0.88 -11.50
C LEU A 62 -0.02 -1.87 -11.28
N GLN A 63 -1.09 -1.77 -12.06
CA GLN A 63 -2.23 -2.69 -11.96
C GLN A 63 -1.82 -4.12 -12.30
N GLN A 64 -1.00 -4.33 -13.33
CA GLN A 64 -0.50 -5.64 -13.71
C GLN A 64 0.44 -6.22 -12.65
N GLU A 65 1.36 -5.42 -12.10
CA GLU A 65 2.24 -5.81 -11.00
C GLU A 65 1.43 -6.28 -9.78
N TRP A 66 0.38 -5.54 -9.40
CA TRP A 66 -0.45 -5.91 -8.25
C TRP A 66 -1.21 -7.22 -8.44
N LYS A 67 -1.67 -7.51 -9.66
CA LYS A 67 -2.33 -8.77 -10.00
C LYS A 67 -1.38 -9.95 -9.88
N GLN A 68 -0.14 -9.80 -10.34
CA GLN A 68 0.87 -10.86 -10.28
C GLN A 68 1.33 -11.14 -8.85
N GLU A 69 1.47 -10.09 -8.04
CA GLU A 69 1.97 -10.22 -6.67
C GLU A 69 0.89 -10.57 -5.63
N GLY A 70 -0.39 -10.73 -6.02
CA GLY A 70 -1.47 -11.06 -5.09
C GLY A 70 -1.71 -9.98 -4.03
N ARG A 71 -1.43 -8.71 -4.35
CA ARG A 71 -1.56 -7.59 -3.39
C ARG A 71 -3.04 -7.30 -3.08
N ILE A 72 -3.27 -6.59 -1.97
CA ILE A 72 -4.61 -6.13 -1.57
C ILE A 72 -5.34 -5.31 -2.65
N ALA A 73 -4.59 -4.62 -3.53
CA ALA A 73 -5.19 -3.87 -4.63
C ALA A 73 -5.83 -4.77 -5.70
N ALA A 74 -5.24 -5.92 -6.00
CA ALA A 74 -5.85 -6.90 -6.89
C ALA A 74 -7.11 -7.52 -6.26
N LEU A 75 -7.07 -7.74 -4.94
CA LEU A 75 -8.23 -8.17 -4.18
C LEU A 75 -9.37 -7.15 -4.24
N TRP A 76 -9.11 -5.86 -4.10
CA TRP A 76 -10.15 -4.82 -4.24
C TRP A 76 -10.84 -4.84 -5.60
N GLN A 77 -10.10 -5.12 -6.68
CA GLN A 77 -10.66 -5.21 -8.02
C GLN A 77 -11.54 -6.45 -8.20
N ALA A 78 -11.13 -7.59 -7.65
CA ALA A 78 -11.87 -8.85 -7.75
C ALA A 78 -12.98 -9.01 -6.70
N TRP A 79 -13.00 -8.14 -5.67
CA TRP A 79 -13.90 -8.25 -4.53
C TRP A 79 -15.39 -8.33 -4.88
N PRO A 80 -15.93 -7.52 -5.81
CA PRO A 80 -17.36 -7.60 -6.18
C PRO A 80 -17.76 -8.99 -6.69
N THR A 81 -16.87 -9.65 -7.44
CA THR A 81 -17.09 -11.01 -7.95
C THR A 81 -16.95 -12.07 -6.85
N ILE A 82 -15.99 -11.89 -5.92
CA ILE A 82 -15.69 -12.85 -4.86
C ILE A 82 -16.73 -12.83 -3.74
N ALA A 83 -17.11 -11.63 -3.27
CA ALA A 83 -18.07 -11.44 -2.18
C ALA A 83 -19.53 -11.48 -2.68
N GLY A 84 -19.74 -11.22 -3.97
CA GLY A 84 -21.08 -11.18 -4.58
C GLY A 84 -21.83 -9.88 -4.30
N PRO A 85 -23.00 -9.68 -4.96
CA PRO A 85 -23.70 -8.40 -4.98
C PRO A 85 -24.28 -7.97 -3.63
N GLN A 86 -24.56 -8.91 -2.72
CA GLN A 86 -25.15 -8.61 -1.41
C GLN A 86 -24.09 -8.14 -0.40
N LEU A 87 -22.92 -8.78 -0.38
CA LEU A 87 -21.86 -8.46 0.59
C LEU A 87 -20.93 -7.36 0.10
N ALA A 88 -20.65 -7.26 -1.21
CA ALA A 88 -19.71 -6.30 -1.77
C ALA A 88 -19.97 -4.81 -1.41
N PRO A 89 -21.22 -4.29 -1.39
CA PRO A 89 -21.44 -2.88 -1.05
C PRO A 89 -21.26 -2.57 0.44
N HIS A 90 -21.45 -3.56 1.31
CA HIS A 90 -21.44 -3.36 2.77
C HIS A 90 -20.17 -3.90 3.43
N CYS A 91 -19.42 -4.74 2.75
CA CYS A 91 -18.20 -5.35 3.27
C CYS A 91 -17.03 -5.02 2.35
N ARG A 92 -15.89 -4.62 2.90
CA ARG A 92 -14.70 -4.27 2.11
C ARG A 92 -13.43 -4.83 2.73
N PRO A 93 -12.47 -5.33 1.94
CA PRO A 93 -11.18 -5.74 2.48
C PRO A 93 -10.44 -4.50 3.01
N LEU A 94 -9.90 -4.58 4.23
CA LEU A 94 -9.17 -3.46 4.85
C LEU A 94 -7.67 -3.65 4.79
N GLN A 95 -7.20 -4.85 5.13
CA GLN A 95 -5.79 -5.12 5.25
C GLN A 95 -5.49 -6.59 4.97
N LEU A 96 -4.41 -6.84 4.24
CA LEU A 96 -3.87 -8.17 3.99
C LEU A 96 -2.48 -8.24 4.66
N GLN A 97 -2.34 -9.08 5.69
CA GLN A 97 -1.09 -9.31 6.38
C GLN A 97 -0.67 -10.77 6.14
N GLY A 98 0.21 -10.99 5.16
CA GLY A 98 0.57 -12.33 4.73
C GLY A 98 -0.65 -13.11 4.25
N ASP A 99 -1.01 -14.14 4.99
CA ASP A 99 -2.12 -15.07 4.72
C ASP A 99 -3.41 -14.76 5.49
N LEU A 100 -3.43 -13.66 6.25
CA LEU A 100 -4.58 -13.22 7.03
C LEU A 100 -5.21 -11.97 6.39
N LEU A 101 -6.47 -12.10 5.98
CA LEU A 101 -7.24 -10.98 5.44
C LEU A 101 -8.18 -10.41 6.51
N THR A 102 -8.08 -9.10 6.75
CA THR A 102 -9.04 -8.38 7.58
C THR A 102 -10.09 -7.72 6.67
N VAL A 103 -11.35 -8.11 6.84
CA VAL A 103 -12.50 -7.55 6.12
C VAL A 103 -13.31 -6.67 7.07
N GLY A 104 -13.64 -5.47 6.60
CA GLY A 104 -14.47 -4.51 7.28
C GLY A 104 -15.93 -4.67 6.89
N ALA A 105 -16.82 -4.81 7.86
CA ALA A 105 -18.26 -4.80 7.64
C ALA A 105 -18.85 -3.43 8.03
N ALA A 106 -19.78 -2.91 7.23
CA ALA A 106 -20.61 -1.78 7.62
C ALA A 106 -21.43 -2.13 8.88
N PRO A 107 -21.93 -1.11 9.61
CA PRO A 107 -22.76 -1.34 10.79
C PRO A 107 -24.02 -2.17 10.45
N GLY A 108 -24.52 -2.93 11.42
CA GLY A 108 -25.74 -3.75 11.28
C GLY A 108 -25.47 -5.25 11.12
N PRO A 109 -26.30 -6.00 10.36
CA PRO A 109 -26.24 -7.46 10.32
C PRO A 109 -25.05 -8.02 9.50
N TRP A 110 -24.28 -7.16 8.84
CA TRP A 110 -23.22 -7.55 7.91
C TRP A 110 -22.06 -8.28 8.58
N LEU A 111 -21.73 -7.94 9.83
CA LEU A 111 -20.70 -8.66 10.56
C LEU A 111 -21.11 -10.11 10.85
N GLN A 112 -22.39 -10.35 11.13
CA GLN A 112 -22.93 -11.70 11.32
C GLN A 112 -22.99 -12.46 9.99
N ALA A 113 -23.43 -11.80 8.92
CA ALA A 113 -23.43 -12.39 7.59
C ALA A 113 -22.03 -12.82 7.12
N LEU A 114 -20.99 -12.02 7.38
CA LEU A 114 -19.60 -12.40 7.08
C LEU A 114 -19.11 -13.57 7.92
N GLN A 115 -19.48 -13.62 9.20
CA GLN A 115 -19.11 -14.73 10.08
C GLN A 115 -19.72 -16.05 9.61
N TYR A 116 -21.01 -16.04 9.25
CA TYR A 116 -21.69 -17.23 8.73
C TYR A 116 -21.12 -17.70 7.37
N ASN A 117 -20.84 -16.75 6.47
CA ASN A 117 -20.31 -17.06 5.14
C ASN A 117 -18.76 -17.20 5.10
N ARG A 118 -18.08 -17.25 6.26
CA ARG A 118 -16.60 -17.27 6.35
C ARG A 118 -15.97 -18.35 5.47
N HIS A 119 -16.48 -19.58 5.55
CA HIS A 119 -15.91 -20.72 4.84
C HIS A 119 -16.09 -20.61 3.33
N GLN A 120 -17.28 -20.19 2.89
CA GLN A 120 -17.56 -19.95 1.47
C GLN A 120 -16.69 -18.82 0.93
N LEU A 121 -16.59 -17.70 1.65
CA LEU A 121 -15.79 -16.55 1.26
C LEU A 121 -14.30 -16.91 1.17
N LEU A 122 -13.78 -17.65 2.16
CA LEU A 122 -12.40 -18.13 2.15
C LEU A 122 -12.15 -19.09 0.98
N GLY A 123 -13.11 -19.95 0.64
CA GLY A 123 -13.08 -20.80 -0.55
C GLY A 123 -13.02 -20.00 -1.85
N SER A 124 -13.92 -19.02 -2.03
CA SER A 124 -13.93 -18.14 -3.20
C SER A 124 -12.64 -17.32 -3.34
N LEU A 125 -12.08 -16.83 -2.23
CA LEU A 125 -10.79 -16.13 -2.21
C LEU A 125 -9.64 -17.03 -2.66
N ARG A 126 -9.59 -18.27 -2.18
CA ARG A 126 -8.58 -19.25 -2.61
C ARG A 126 -8.76 -19.64 -4.08
N GLY A 127 -10.00 -19.83 -4.52
CA GLY A 127 -10.33 -20.11 -5.93
C GLY A 127 -9.93 -18.98 -6.88
N ALA A 128 -9.95 -17.73 -6.40
CA ALA A 128 -9.46 -16.56 -7.13
C ALA A 128 -7.93 -16.40 -7.12
N GLY A 129 -7.19 -17.33 -6.50
CA GLY A 129 -5.72 -17.35 -6.47
C GLY A 129 -5.08 -16.68 -5.25
N PHE A 130 -5.85 -16.26 -4.25
CA PHE A 130 -5.30 -15.68 -3.01
C PHE A 130 -4.97 -16.78 -1.98
N SER A 131 -3.70 -16.88 -1.58
CA SER A 131 -3.25 -17.86 -0.59
C SER A 131 -3.53 -17.40 0.85
N LEU A 132 -4.80 -17.43 1.27
CA LEU A 132 -5.23 -17.04 2.61
C LEU A 132 -5.44 -18.25 3.53
N ARG A 133 -4.87 -18.23 4.75
CA ARG A 133 -5.19 -19.22 5.78
C ARG A 133 -6.44 -18.83 6.54
N ASP A 134 -6.62 -17.55 6.85
CA ASP A 134 -7.71 -17.10 7.71
C ASP A 134 -8.27 -15.70 7.39
N LEU A 135 -9.50 -15.44 7.87
CA LEU A 135 -10.23 -14.19 7.76
C LEU A 135 -10.52 -13.62 9.15
N ARG A 136 -10.26 -12.31 9.32
CA ARG A 136 -10.71 -11.53 10.48
C ARG A 136 -11.76 -10.52 10.04
N PHE A 137 -12.79 -10.36 10.85
CA PHE A 137 -13.86 -9.40 10.59
C PHE A 137 -13.81 -8.27 11.61
N ARG A 138 -13.98 -7.03 11.13
CA ARG A 138 -14.08 -5.84 11.98
C ARG A 138 -15.25 -4.99 11.53
N GLN A 139 -15.99 -4.43 12.47
CA GLN A 139 -16.99 -3.42 12.15
C GLN A 139 -16.32 -2.10 11.81
N VAL A 140 -16.71 -1.49 10.69
CA VAL A 140 -16.18 -0.22 10.20
C VAL A 140 -17.31 0.78 10.15
N HIS A 141 -17.21 1.80 10.99
CA HIS A 141 -18.06 2.98 10.94
C HIS A 141 -17.41 3.96 9.98
N ALA A 142 -17.77 3.88 8.70
CA ALA A 142 -17.44 4.95 7.77
C ALA A 142 -18.49 6.05 7.96
N THR A 143 -18.06 7.23 8.39
CA THR A 143 -18.89 8.42 8.24
C THR A 143 -18.99 8.69 6.73
N PRO A 144 -20.21 8.72 6.14
CA PRO A 144 -20.35 9.06 4.74
C PRO A 144 -19.76 10.45 4.52
N LEU A 145 -18.88 10.58 3.53
CA LEU A 145 -18.41 11.88 3.10
C LEU A 145 -19.60 12.65 2.51
N PRO A 146 -19.71 13.96 2.75
CA PRO A 146 -20.71 14.77 2.09
C PRO A 146 -20.49 14.65 0.56
N PRO A 147 -21.58 14.62 -0.23
CA PRO A 147 -21.43 14.56 -1.68
C PRO A 147 -20.70 15.82 -2.19
N PRO A 148 -19.83 15.68 -3.20
CA PRO A 148 -19.08 16.81 -3.74
C PRO A 148 -20.04 17.86 -4.30
N GLY A 149 -19.80 19.14 -3.99
CA GLY A 149 -20.64 20.28 -4.39
C GLY A 149 -21.94 20.40 -3.59
N SER A 150 -22.07 19.71 -2.46
CA SER A 150 -23.24 19.86 -1.58
C SER A 150 -23.06 21.01 -0.59
N SER A 151 -24.16 21.62 -0.15
CA SER A 151 -24.12 22.68 0.88
C SER A 151 -23.50 22.22 2.20
N GLN A 152 -23.57 20.91 2.51
CA GLN A 152 -22.90 20.33 3.68
C GLN A 152 -21.37 20.34 3.53
N GLU A 153 -20.86 20.12 2.32
CA GLU A 153 -19.43 20.24 2.04
C GLU A 153 -18.98 21.70 2.12
N GLU A 154 -19.77 22.63 1.56
CA GLU A 154 -19.50 24.06 1.64
C GLU A 154 -19.43 24.56 3.08
N GLU A 155 -20.40 24.16 3.92
CA GLU A 155 -20.42 24.51 5.35
C GLU A 155 -19.24 23.89 6.11
N ALA A 156 -18.93 22.61 5.84
CA ALA A 156 -17.78 21.95 6.43
C ALA A 156 -16.45 22.62 6.03
N TRP A 157 -16.34 23.13 4.80
CA TRP A 157 -15.17 23.84 4.32
C TRP A 157 -15.08 25.28 4.86
N ALA A 158 -16.22 25.96 5.01
CA ALA A 158 -16.31 27.29 5.59
C ALA A 158 -15.80 27.31 7.04
N LEU A 159 -16.05 26.24 7.79
CA LEU A 159 -15.61 26.06 9.18
C LEU A 159 -14.34 25.20 9.30
N HIS A 160 -13.59 25.02 8.21
CA HIS A 160 -12.43 24.14 8.22
C HIS A 160 -11.30 24.73 9.09
N PRO A 161 -10.68 23.94 10.00
CA PRO A 161 -9.70 24.43 10.99
C PRO A 161 -8.47 25.12 10.37
N SER A 162 -8.13 24.80 9.12
CA SER A 162 -7.01 25.42 8.41
C SER A 162 -7.36 26.77 7.74
N ARG A 163 -8.60 27.27 7.88
CA ARG A 163 -9.05 28.57 7.34
C ARG A 163 -8.51 29.72 8.19
N VAL A 164 -7.42 30.32 7.72
CA VAL A 164 -6.78 31.47 8.38
C VAL A 164 -7.69 32.71 8.38
N ASP A 165 -8.50 32.88 7.36
CA ASP A 165 -9.45 34.00 7.24
C ASP A 165 -10.60 33.91 8.25
N VAL A 166 -10.94 32.71 8.71
CA VAL A 166 -12.01 32.46 9.70
C VAL A 166 -11.45 32.42 11.12
N HIS A 167 -10.35 31.70 11.32
CA HIS A 167 -9.80 31.45 12.66
C HIS A 167 -8.63 32.37 13.03
N GLY A 168 -8.05 33.11 12.09
CA GLY A 168 -6.83 33.88 12.29
C GLY A 168 -5.57 33.02 12.37
N LEU A 169 -4.43 33.67 12.65
CA LEU A 169 -3.14 33.03 12.91
C LEU A 169 -2.83 33.03 14.41
N ALA A 170 -2.16 31.98 14.86
CA ALA A 170 -1.49 31.94 16.15
C ALA A 170 -0.20 31.12 16.04
N ASP A 171 0.70 31.28 16.99
CA ASP A 171 1.97 30.55 17.01
C ASP A 171 1.79 29.16 17.64
N CYS A 172 2.32 28.14 16.97
CA CYS A 172 2.24 26.77 17.45
C CYS A 172 3.11 26.58 18.70
N PRO A 173 2.58 26.10 19.84
CA PRO A 173 3.34 25.96 21.08
C PRO A 173 4.48 24.94 20.99
N ALA A 174 4.37 23.96 20.08
CA ALA A 174 5.40 22.92 19.92
C ALA A 174 6.62 23.36 19.08
N CYS A 175 6.47 24.31 18.17
CA CYS A 175 7.54 24.64 17.20
C CYS A 175 7.69 26.13 16.88
N GLY A 176 6.84 26.99 17.45
CA GLY A 176 6.87 28.45 17.29
C GLY A 176 6.46 28.97 15.91
N ARG A 177 5.97 28.11 15.00
CA ARG A 177 5.57 28.53 13.66
C ARG A 177 4.15 29.11 13.64
N PRO A 178 3.88 30.16 12.84
CA PRO A 178 2.53 30.67 12.67
C PRO A 178 1.68 29.63 11.94
N ALA A 179 0.52 29.33 12.49
CA ALA A 179 -0.44 28.38 11.96
C ALA A 179 -1.88 28.90 12.17
N PRO A 180 -2.87 28.37 11.45
CA PRO A 180 -4.26 28.76 11.64
C PRO A 180 -4.72 28.45 13.07
N ALA A 181 -5.37 29.39 13.77
CA ALA A 181 -5.77 29.18 15.17
C ALA A 181 -6.74 28.00 15.35
N GLY A 182 -7.51 27.68 14.30
CA GLY A 182 -8.38 26.51 14.27
C GLY A 182 -7.62 25.19 14.39
N GLU A 183 -6.37 25.10 13.91
CA GLU A 183 -5.53 23.92 14.10
C GLU A 183 -5.10 23.75 15.56
N MET A 184 -4.80 24.84 16.25
CA MET A 184 -4.46 24.81 17.69
C MET A 184 -5.69 24.44 18.52
N ALA A 185 -6.87 24.96 18.19
CA ALA A 185 -8.11 24.54 18.85
C ALA A 185 -8.42 23.05 18.63
N ARG A 186 -8.09 22.51 17.44
CA ARG A 186 -8.40 21.12 17.09
C ARG A 186 -7.37 20.10 17.58
N TRP A 187 -6.09 20.43 17.54
CA TRP A 187 -4.99 19.49 17.80
C TRP A 187 -4.00 19.97 18.86
N GLY A 188 -4.10 21.21 19.34
CA GLY A 188 -3.14 21.83 20.27
C GLY A 188 -1.83 22.28 19.62
N HIS A 189 -1.59 21.95 18.34
CA HIS A 189 -0.37 22.28 17.60
C HIS A 189 -0.66 22.33 16.09
N CYS A 190 0.25 22.89 15.30
CA CYS A 190 0.09 22.97 13.85
C CYS A 190 0.06 21.61 13.13
N SER A 191 -0.46 21.60 11.90
CA SER A 191 -0.55 20.43 11.02
C SER A 191 0.79 19.73 10.76
N PHE A 192 1.90 20.47 10.73
CA PHE A 192 3.23 19.88 10.57
C PHE A 192 3.66 19.06 11.79
N CYS A 193 3.44 19.57 13.00
CA CYS A 193 3.69 18.83 14.24
C CYS A 193 2.74 17.62 14.33
N ARG A 194 1.46 17.79 13.95
CA ARG A 194 0.50 16.68 13.87
C ARG A 194 1.01 15.55 12.98
N ARG A 195 1.56 15.88 11.81
CA ARG A 195 2.13 14.90 10.89
C ARG A 195 3.32 14.14 11.51
N GLN A 196 4.19 14.83 12.25
CA GLN A 196 5.33 14.18 12.92
C GLN A 196 4.85 13.19 13.99
N VAL A 197 3.93 13.61 14.86
CA VAL A 197 3.34 12.75 15.90
C VAL A 197 2.68 11.50 15.30
N LEU A 198 1.91 11.66 14.22
CA LEU A 198 1.28 10.52 13.53
C LEU A 198 2.32 9.60 12.88
N ALA A 199 3.38 10.16 12.30
CA ALA A 199 4.45 9.36 11.71
C ALA A 199 5.22 8.56 12.76
N GLU A 200 5.42 9.11 13.97
CA GLU A 200 6.00 8.39 15.11
C GLU A 200 5.10 7.27 15.60
N ALA A 201 3.80 7.53 15.77
CA ALA A 201 2.84 6.50 16.16
C ALA A 201 2.81 5.30 15.18
N LEU A 202 2.96 5.56 13.88
CA LEU A 202 3.03 4.51 12.85
C LEU A 202 4.35 3.72 12.85
N ARG A 203 5.44 4.29 13.39
CA ARG A 203 6.74 3.61 13.51
C ARG A 203 6.81 2.62 14.68
N GLY A 204 5.82 2.63 15.58
CA GLY A 204 5.80 1.80 16.80
C GLY A 204 6.76 2.32 17.88
N PRO A 205 6.66 1.84 19.13
CA PRO A 205 7.59 2.22 20.19
C PRO A 205 9.00 1.73 19.84
N SER A 206 9.98 2.63 19.83
CA SER A 206 11.39 2.25 19.78
C SER A 206 11.73 1.38 21.00
N PRO A 207 12.51 0.28 20.85
CA PRO A 207 13.01 -0.44 22.02
C PRO A 207 13.83 0.53 22.86
N THR A 208 13.41 0.76 24.11
CA THR A 208 14.23 1.44 25.11
C THR A 208 15.57 0.71 25.23
N PRO A 209 16.72 1.38 25.08
CA PRO A 209 18.00 0.76 25.40
C PRO A 209 17.97 0.43 26.90
N GLY A 210 18.05 -0.86 27.21
CA GLY A 210 18.11 -1.35 28.58
C GLY A 210 19.25 -0.66 29.33
N GLY A 211 18.91 -0.05 30.46
CA GLY A 211 19.89 0.45 31.41
C GLY A 211 20.81 -0.70 31.83
N LEU A 212 22.09 -0.56 31.52
CA LEU A 212 23.14 -1.19 32.30
C LEU A 212 23.15 -0.48 33.65
N ASP A 213 22.41 -1.01 34.62
CA ASP A 213 22.70 -0.75 36.02
C ASP A 213 23.82 -1.72 36.43
N ALA A 214 24.93 -1.12 36.88
CA ALA A 214 26.16 -1.74 37.34
C ALA A 214 26.06 -2.25 38.78
#